data_AF-A0A0G1J5H6-F1
#
_entry.id   AF-A0A0G1J5H6-F1
#
_cell.length_a   1.000
_cell.length_b   1.000
_cell.length_c   1.000
_cell.angle_alpha   90.00
_cell.angle_beta   90.00
_cell.angle_gamma   90.00
#
_symmetry.space_group_name_H-M   'P 1'
#
loop_
_entity.id
_entity.type
_entity.pdbx_description
1 polymer ?
#
loop_
_entity_poly.entity_id
_entity_poly.type
_entity_poly.pdbx_seq_one_letter_code
_entity_poly.pdbx_strand_id
1 'polypeptide(L)'
;AFGLLCLWLAASLIGLGLYKQEIYDHYYGFFFSAPFLLLGGISQYIVQSTKDIGKIALFVVLGLLFFVNLQNSPLKYPPNRQLQRSIEVAKKIEQEAGKEKFNLAVIAERNYEDGYQYFLEKMETPVIDIDAQRPETITNQLFVVCEMPKEKCQPTTNPKAEVANFGWSKIAGEWEVFGATVYKLVHSD
;
A
#
# COMPACT_ATOMS: atom_id res chain seq x y z
N ALA A 1 -0.63 -32.17 -21.85
CA ALA A 1 -1.14 -30.90 -21.28
C ALA A 1 -1.19 -30.93 -19.75
N PHE A 2 -1.99 -31.80 -19.12
CA PHE A 2 -2.12 -31.86 -17.66
C PHE A 2 -0.79 -32.02 -16.88
N GLY A 3 0.10 -32.92 -17.32
CA GLY A 3 1.40 -33.11 -16.66
C GLY A 3 2.27 -31.85 -16.61
N LEU A 4 2.25 -31.02 -17.66
CA LEU A 4 2.98 -29.76 -17.70
C LEU A 4 2.40 -28.74 -16.71
N LEU A 5 1.06 -28.65 -16.63
CA LEU A 5 0.37 -27.78 -15.68
C LEU A 5 0.64 -28.20 -14.24
N CYS A 6 0.61 -29.50 -13.94
CA CYS A 6 0.94 -30.03 -12.62
C CYS A 6 2.40 -29.75 -12.25
N LEU A 7 3.33 -29.91 -13.20
CA LEU A 7 4.75 -29.61 -12.98
C LEU A 7 4.96 -28.12 -12.71
N TRP A 8 4.32 -27.23 -13.50
CA TRP A 8 4.38 -25.79 -13.29
C TRP A 8 3.86 -25.39 -11.91
N LEU A 9 2.70 -25.92 -11.51
CA LEU A 9 2.14 -25.70 -10.17
C LEU A 9 3.06 -26.20 -9.07
N ALA A 10 3.57 -27.43 -9.19
CA ALA A 10 4.47 -28.01 -8.21
C ALA A 10 5.77 -27.19 -8.06
N ALA A 11 6.41 -26.83 -9.17
CA ALA A 11 7.61 -26.00 -9.16
C ALA A 11 7.35 -24.62 -8.52
N SER A 12 6.20 -24.01 -8.82
CA SER A 12 5.82 -22.70 -8.27
C SER A 12 5.58 -22.76 -6.77
N LEU A 13 4.84 -23.77 -6.30
CA LEU A 13 4.55 -23.97 -4.87
C LEU A 13 5.81 -24.33 -4.08
N ILE A 14 6.69 -25.16 -4.62
CA ILE A 14 7.98 -25.48 -3.99
C ILE A 14 8.87 -24.22 -3.95
N GLY A 15 8.97 -23.49 -5.06
CA GLY A 15 9.78 -22.27 -5.14
C GLY A 15 9.37 -21.21 -4.12
N LEU A 16 8.06 -20.93 -4.03
CA LEU A 16 7.53 -20.00 -3.03
C LEU A 16 7.58 -20.57 -1.60
N GLY A 17 7.36 -21.88 -1.42
CA GLY A 17 7.46 -22.52 -0.10
C GLY A 17 8.88 -22.49 0.49
N LEU A 18 9.90 -22.46 -0.35
CA LEU A 18 11.30 -22.32 0.04
C LEU A 18 11.75 -20.85 0.18
N TYR A 19 10.90 -19.90 -0.22
CA TYR A 19 11.19 -18.47 -0.13
C TYR A 19 11.09 -18.01 1.33
N LYS A 20 12.14 -17.35 1.83
CA LYS A 20 12.27 -16.98 3.24
C LYS A 20 11.82 -15.56 3.58
N GLN A 21 11.47 -14.75 2.58
CA GLN A 21 10.97 -13.38 2.78
C GLN A 21 9.45 -13.36 2.72
N GLU A 22 8.86 -12.20 2.99
CA GLU A 22 7.42 -11.99 2.86
C GLU A 22 6.95 -12.25 1.43
N ILE A 23 5.88 -13.05 1.30
CA ILE A 23 5.25 -13.33 0.02
C ILE A 23 4.02 -12.44 -0.10
N TYR A 24 4.05 -11.54 -1.07
CA TYR A 24 2.92 -10.65 -1.37
C TYR A 24 2.03 -11.25 -2.46
N ASP A 25 0.76 -10.87 -2.49
CA ASP A 25 -0.22 -11.40 -3.45
C ASP A 25 0.22 -11.26 -4.91
N HIS A 26 0.93 -10.18 -5.24
CA HIS A 26 1.42 -9.94 -6.60
C HIS A 26 2.53 -10.90 -7.03
N TYR A 27 3.17 -11.62 -6.09
CA TYR A 27 4.16 -12.66 -6.41
C TYR A 27 3.51 -13.90 -7.01
N TYR A 28 2.21 -14.12 -6.81
CA TYR A 28 1.50 -15.25 -7.40
C TYR A 28 1.28 -15.10 -8.92
N GLY A 29 1.54 -13.93 -9.50
CA GLY A 29 1.26 -13.62 -10.91
C GLY A 29 1.87 -14.60 -11.92
N PHE A 30 3.06 -15.13 -11.65
CA PHE A 30 3.75 -16.02 -12.59
C PHE A 30 3.16 -17.44 -12.67
N PHE A 31 2.35 -17.89 -11.71
CA PHE A 31 1.66 -19.19 -11.80
C PHE A 31 0.15 -19.08 -11.66
N PHE A 32 -0.38 -17.87 -11.47
CA PHE A 32 -1.81 -17.59 -11.35
C PHE A 32 -2.61 -18.20 -12.52
N SER A 33 -2.06 -18.24 -13.73
CA SER A 33 -2.72 -18.81 -14.92
C SER A 33 -2.86 -20.34 -14.87
N ALA A 34 -1.95 -21.05 -14.20
CA ALA A 34 -1.90 -22.51 -14.25
C ALA A 34 -3.12 -23.20 -13.61
N PRO A 35 -3.63 -22.78 -12.43
CA PRO A 35 -4.88 -23.28 -11.87
C PRO A 35 -6.09 -23.11 -12.81
N PHE A 36 -6.21 -21.97 -13.50
CA PHE A 36 -7.35 -21.74 -14.41
C PHE A 36 -7.29 -22.63 -15.65
N LEU A 37 -6.10 -22.82 -16.23
CA LEU A 37 -5.92 -23.76 -17.34
C LEU A 37 -6.22 -25.19 -16.92
N LEU A 38 -5.79 -25.58 -15.72
CA LEU A 38 -6.07 -26.90 -15.16
C LEU A 38 -7.57 -27.10 -14.93
N LEU A 39 -8.24 -26.12 -14.31
CA LEU A 39 -9.68 -26.14 -14.09
C LEU A 39 -10.46 -26.21 -15.41
N GLY A 40 -10.07 -25.43 -16.42
CA GLY A 40 -10.67 -25.47 -17.75
C GLY A 40 -10.53 -26.84 -18.42
N GLY A 41 -9.33 -27.44 -18.37
CA GLY A 41 -9.09 -28.78 -18.89
C GLY A 41 -9.90 -29.86 -18.17
N ILE A 42 -9.96 -29.82 -16.84
CA ILE A 42 -10.78 -30.74 -16.03
C ILE A 42 -12.27 -30.55 -16.36
N SER A 43 -12.73 -29.31 -16.47
CA SER A 43 -14.11 -28.98 -16.83
C SER A 43 -14.49 -29.54 -18.19
N GLN A 44 -13.63 -29.38 -19.20
CA GLN A 44 -13.82 -29.96 -20.53
C GLN A 44 -13.92 -31.48 -20.47
N TYR A 45 -13.00 -32.13 -19.74
CA TYR A 45 -13.01 -33.59 -19.59
C TYR A 45 -14.30 -34.08 -18.94
N ILE A 46 -14.78 -33.41 -17.89
CA ILE A 46 -16.04 -33.75 -17.21
C ILE A 46 -17.23 -33.61 -18.16
N VAL A 47 -17.31 -32.50 -18.90
CA VAL A 47 -18.42 -32.25 -19.84
C VAL A 47 -18.48 -33.31 -20.95
N GLN A 48 -17.32 -33.75 -21.45
CA GLN A 48 -17.22 -34.73 -22.52
C GLN A 48 -17.39 -36.18 -22.06
N SER A 49 -16.93 -36.51 -20.84
CA SER A 49 -16.76 -37.90 -20.39
C SER A 49 -17.79 -38.36 -19.36
N THR A 50 -18.57 -37.44 -18.78
CA THR A 50 -19.55 -37.78 -17.73
C THR A 50 -21.00 -37.61 -18.18
N LYS A 51 -21.90 -38.36 -17.53
CA LYS A 51 -23.35 -38.19 -17.65
C LYS A 51 -23.78 -36.86 -17.02
N ASP A 52 -25.05 -36.49 -17.17
CA ASP A 52 -25.55 -35.17 -16.75
C ASP A 52 -25.31 -34.85 -15.27
N ILE A 53 -25.25 -35.86 -14.39
CA ILE A 53 -24.87 -35.68 -12.97
C ILE A 53 -23.50 -35.00 -12.82
N GLY A 54 -22.50 -35.39 -13.62
CA GLY A 54 -21.15 -34.79 -13.54
C GLY A 54 -21.13 -33.35 -14.05
N LYS A 55 -21.93 -33.04 -15.07
CA LYS A 55 -22.12 -31.68 -15.58
C LYS A 55 -22.82 -30.79 -14.53
N ILE A 56 -23.87 -31.29 -13.90
CA ILE A 56 -24.58 -30.59 -12.82
C ILE A 56 -23.61 -30.29 -11.67
N ALA A 57 -22.84 -31.29 -11.22
CA ALA A 57 -21.84 -31.11 -10.16
C ALA A 57 -20.80 -30.04 -10.54
N LEU A 58 -20.30 -30.05 -11.79
CA LEU A 58 -19.39 -29.02 -12.29
C LEU A 58 -20.00 -27.62 -12.23
N PHE A 59 -21.23 -27.44 -12.74
CA PHE A 59 -21.90 -26.13 -12.71
C PHE A 59 -22.19 -25.67 -11.28
N VAL A 60 -22.53 -26.58 -10.37
CA VAL A 60 -22.69 -26.25 -8.94
C VAL A 60 -21.37 -25.75 -8.35
N VAL A 61 -20.26 -26.44 -8.60
CA VAL A 61 -18.94 -26.02 -8.11
C VAL A 61 -18.52 -24.67 -8.69
N LEU A 62 -18.69 -24.46 -10.00
CA LEU A 62 -18.40 -23.18 -10.64
C LEU A 62 -19.29 -22.05 -10.10
N GLY A 63 -20.57 -22.33 -9.89
CA GLY A 63 -21.53 -21.41 -9.28
C GLY A 63 -21.12 -21.03 -7.85
N LEU A 64 -20.67 -21.99 -7.04
CA LEU A 64 -20.14 -21.73 -5.70
C LEU A 64 -18.88 -20.86 -5.74
N LEU A 65 -17.92 -21.17 -6.61
CA LEU A 65 -16.70 -20.37 -6.76
C LEU A 65 -17.03 -18.93 -7.18
N PHE A 66 -17.95 -18.77 -8.13
CA PHE A 66 -18.43 -17.46 -8.56
C PHE A 66 -19.09 -16.69 -7.41
N PHE A 67 -19.97 -17.35 -6.65
CA PHE A 67 -20.65 -16.76 -5.50
C PHE A 67 -19.65 -16.31 -4.42
N VAL A 68 -18.66 -17.15 -4.09
CA VAL A 68 -17.60 -16.82 -3.12
C VAL A 68 -16.76 -15.63 -3.60
N ASN A 69 -16.44 -15.56 -4.90
CA ASN A 69 -15.72 -14.41 -5.47
C ASN A 69 -16.54 -13.12 -5.39
N LEU A 70 -17.84 -13.17 -5.69
CA LEU A 70 -18.72 -12.02 -5.49
C LEU A 70 -18.81 -11.63 -4.00
N GLN A 71 -18.89 -12.61 -3.10
CA GLN A 71 -18.96 -12.35 -1.66
C GLN A 71 -17.67 -11.71 -1.12
N ASN A 72 -16.51 -12.00 -1.69
CA ASN A 72 -15.23 -11.45 -1.25
C ASN A 72 -14.69 -10.38 -2.22
N SER A 73 -15.55 -9.84 -3.08
CA SER A 73 -15.13 -8.84 -4.06
C SER A 73 -14.69 -7.54 -3.38
N PRO A 74 -13.54 -6.96 -3.77
CA PRO A 74 -13.10 -5.65 -3.27
C PRO A 74 -14.09 -4.53 -3.66
N LEU A 75 -14.95 -4.76 -4.66
CA LEU A 75 -15.99 -3.82 -5.09
C LEU A 75 -17.08 -3.58 -4.01
N LYS A 76 -17.12 -4.39 -2.95
CA LYS A 76 -18.04 -4.20 -1.82
C LYS A 76 -17.71 -3.00 -0.97
N TYR A 77 -16.45 -2.57 -0.99
CA TYR A 77 -15.98 -1.47 -0.16
C TYR A 77 -15.75 -0.25 -1.05
N PRO A 78 -16.04 0.97 -0.55
CA PRO A 78 -15.68 2.18 -1.27
C PRO A 78 -14.16 2.20 -1.49
N PRO A 79 -13.68 2.78 -2.61
CA PRO A 79 -12.24 2.94 -2.82
C PRO A 79 -11.65 3.80 -1.71
N ASN A 80 -10.43 3.48 -1.28
CA ASN A 80 -9.72 4.21 -0.22
C ASN A 80 -9.25 5.62 -0.64
N ARG A 81 -9.43 6.00 -1.91
CA ARG A 81 -9.11 7.33 -2.48
C ARG A 81 -7.71 7.85 -2.13
N GLN A 82 -6.71 6.96 -2.10
CA GLN A 82 -5.32 7.30 -1.75
C GLN A 82 -4.77 8.49 -2.54
N LEU A 83 -5.01 8.54 -3.86
CA LEU A 83 -4.58 9.67 -4.70
C LEU A 83 -5.15 11.01 -4.22
N GLN A 84 -6.45 11.04 -3.91
CA GLN A 84 -7.10 12.26 -3.47
C GLN A 84 -6.59 12.68 -2.08
N ARG A 85 -6.36 11.71 -1.18
CA ARG A 85 -5.71 11.96 0.11
C ARG A 85 -4.35 12.62 -0.06
N SER A 86 -3.49 12.08 -0.94
CA SER A 86 -2.17 12.64 -1.19
C SER A 86 -2.22 14.08 -1.70
N ILE A 87 -3.14 14.38 -2.62
CA ILE A 87 -3.34 15.74 -3.15
C ILE A 87 -3.80 16.70 -2.06
N GLU A 88 -4.83 16.33 -1.29
CA GLU A 88 -5.43 17.22 -0.29
C GLU A 88 -4.51 17.46 0.91
N VAL A 89 -3.75 16.43 1.33
CA VAL A 89 -2.72 16.58 2.36
C VAL A 89 -1.58 17.47 1.87
N ALA A 90 -1.09 17.27 0.64
CA ALA A 90 -0.02 18.10 0.07
C ALA A 90 -0.44 19.58 -0.03
N LYS A 91 -1.67 19.86 -0.48
CA LYS A 91 -2.23 21.24 -0.49
C LYS A 91 -2.31 21.83 0.91
N LYS A 92 -2.69 21.03 1.91
CA LYS A 92 -2.71 21.51 3.30
C LYS A 92 -1.31 21.88 3.78
N ILE A 93 -0.32 21.05 3.48
CA ILE A 93 1.08 21.32 3.84
C ILE A 93 1.57 22.59 3.13
N GLU A 94 1.33 22.75 1.82
CA GLU A 94 1.65 23.98 1.08
C GLU A 94 1.06 25.22 1.76
N GLN A 95 -0.23 25.18 2.11
CA GLN A 95 -0.93 26.28 2.76
C GLN A 95 -0.28 26.66 4.11
N GLU A 96 0.10 25.69 4.92
CA GLU A 96 0.65 25.90 6.27
C GLU A 96 2.17 26.13 6.30
N ALA A 97 2.89 25.67 5.27
CA ALA A 97 4.31 25.91 5.08
C ALA A 97 4.58 27.32 4.53
N GLY A 98 3.62 27.86 3.76
CA GLY A 98 3.78 29.14 3.08
C GLY A 98 4.90 29.07 2.03
N LYS A 99 5.85 30.01 2.10
CA LYS A 99 7.01 30.06 1.18
C LYS A 99 8.32 29.61 1.84
N GLU A 100 8.25 29.10 3.07
CA GLU A 100 9.42 28.69 3.83
C GLU A 100 9.79 27.25 3.52
N LYS A 101 11.10 26.96 3.50
CA LYS A 101 11.61 25.59 3.36
C LYS A 101 11.10 24.71 4.50
N PHE A 102 10.76 23.47 4.18
CA PHE A 102 10.28 22.50 5.17
C PHE A 102 10.75 21.08 4.84
N ASN A 103 10.87 20.26 5.86
CA ASN A 103 11.06 18.81 5.71
C ASN A 103 9.71 18.09 5.78
N LEU A 104 9.66 16.86 5.26
CA LEU A 104 8.49 15.99 5.27
C LEU A 104 8.83 14.67 5.95
N ALA A 105 7.90 14.13 6.73
CA ALA A 105 7.93 12.76 7.23
C ALA A 105 6.56 12.11 7.05
N VAL A 106 6.52 10.82 6.74
CA VAL A 106 5.27 10.05 6.75
C VAL A 106 5.35 8.88 7.73
N ILE A 107 4.39 8.84 8.64
CA ILE A 107 4.22 7.76 9.61
C ILE A 107 3.01 6.93 9.19
N ALA A 108 3.28 5.78 8.57
CA ALA A 108 2.28 4.87 8.06
C ALA A 108 2.72 3.40 8.28
N GLU A 109 1.78 2.46 8.17
CA GLU A 109 2.10 1.02 8.27
C GLU A 109 3.05 0.56 7.15
N ARG A 110 3.01 1.23 5.99
CA ARG A 110 3.90 0.99 4.85
C ARG A 110 4.49 2.31 4.39
N ASN A 111 5.81 2.32 4.15
CA ASN A 111 6.57 3.54 3.91
C ASN A 111 6.36 4.07 2.47
N TYR A 112 5.75 5.25 2.31
CA TYR A 112 5.64 5.96 1.02
C TYR A 112 5.54 7.49 1.21
N GLU A 113 6.67 8.14 1.44
CA GLU A 113 6.76 9.62 1.46
C GLU A 113 6.51 10.23 0.07
N ASP A 114 7.02 9.55 -0.95
CA ASP A 114 6.93 9.92 -2.37
C ASP A 114 5.50 10.24 -2.81
N GLY A 115 4.50 9.59 -2.21
CA GLY A 115 3.10 9.82 -2.53
C GLY A 115 2.64 11.25 -2.26
N TYR A 116 3.15 11.87 -1.19
CA TYR A 116 2.86 13.27 -0.84
C TYR A 116 3.90 14.22 -1.46
N GLN A 117 5.18 13.83 -1.38
CA GLN A 117 6.29 14.61 -1.92
C GLN A 117 6.14 14.91 -3.41
N TYR A 118 5.67 13.95 -4.21
CA TYR A 118 5.40 14.16 -5.63
C TYR A 118 4.48 15.38 -5.89
N PHE A 119 3.41 15.53 -5.09
CA PHE A 119 2.49 16.65 -5.27
C PHE A 119 3.07 17.97 -4.75
N LEU A 120 3.84 17.93 -3.68
CA LEU A 120 4.56 19.09 -3.15
C LEU A 120 5.58 19.62 -4.16
N GLU A 121 6.36 18.75 -4.79
CA GLU A 121 7.30 19.11 -5.85
C GLU A 121 6.58 19.62 -7.11
N LYS A 122 5.48 18.96 -7.50
CA LYS A 122 4.65 19.38 -8.63
C LYS A 122 4.06 20.78 -8.45
N MET A 123 3.79 21.19 -7.21
CA MET A 123 3.30 22.53 -6.86
C MET A 123 4.45 23.53 -6.60
N GLU A 124 5.71 23.14 -6.88
CA GLU A 124 6.89 23.98 -6.70
C GLU A 124 7.09 24.47 -5.25
N THR A 125 6.64 23.67 -4.28
CA THR A 125 6.85 23.97 -2.86
C THR A 125 8.33 23.75 -2.47
N PRO A 126 8.86 24.49 -1.49
CA PRO A 126 10.25 24.37 -1.06
C PRO A 126 10.47 23.18 -0.11
N VAL A 127 9.94 22.01 -0.44
CA VAL A 127 10.18 20.75 0.30
C VAL A 127 11.64 20.33 0.14
N ILE A 128 12.27 19.89 1.22
CA ILE A 128 13.67 19.44 1.24
C ILE A 128 13.75 18.10 1.96
N ASP A 129 14.42 17.14 1.32
CA ASP A 129 14.75 15.86 1.94
C ASP A 129 15.77 16.07 3.05
N ILE A 130 15.47 15.57 4.23
CA ILE A 130 16.32 15.73 5.41
C ILE A 130 17.43 14.67 5.41
N ASP A 131 18.67 15.13 5.53
CA ASP A 131 19.86 14.29 5.58
C ASP A 131 20.73 14.71 6.78
N ALA A 132 20.86 13.80 7.75
CA ALA A 132 21.67 14.04 8.95
C ALA A 132 23.16 14.27 8.65
N GLN A 133 23.66 13.83 7.50
CA GLN A 133 25.04 14.08 7.07
C GLN A 133 25.22 15.48 6.47
N ARG A 134 24.12 16.17 6.17
CA ARG A 134 24.06 17.48 5.51
C ARG A 134 23.20 18.44 6.33
N PRO A 135 23.77 19.07 7.38
CA PRO A 135 23.01 19.91 8.30
C PRO A 135 22.21 21.04 7.63
N GLU A 136 22.63 21.50 6.46
CA GLU A 136 21.92 22.52 5.68
C GLU A 136 20.55 22.07 5.13
N THR A 137 20.27 20.76 5.16
CA THR A 137 18.98 20.17 4.76
C THR A 137 17.95 20.16 5.90
N ILE A 138 18.38 20.37 7.14
CA ILE A 138 17.50 20.46 8.32
C ILE A 138 16.88 21.85 8.31
N THR A 139 15.57 21.91 8.12
CA THR A 139 14.81 23.17 8.03
C THR A 139 14.29 23.61 9.41
N ASN A 140 13.57 24.73 9.46
CA ASN A 140 12.96 25.22 10.70
C ASN A 140 11.61 24.57 11.03
N GLN A 141 11.03 23.83 10.08
CA GLN A 141 9.73 23.20 10.24
C GLN A 141 9.68 21.83 9.56
N LEU A 142 9.10 20.86 10.25
CA LEU A 142 8.86 19.51 9.73
C LEU A 142 7.36 19.27 9.68
N PHE A 143 6.86 18.87 8.52
CA PHE A 143 5.50 18.36 8.40
C PHE A 143 5.49 16.84 8.51
N VAL A 144 4.73 16.32 9.47
CA VAL A 144 4.58 14.89 9.69
C VAL A 144 3.16 14.48 9.31
N VAL A 145 3.03 13.63 8.30
CA VAL A 145 1.75 13.03 7.91
C VAL A 145 1.62 11.67 8.60
N CYS A 146 0.65 11.52 9.48
CA CYS A 146 0.34 10.24 10.10
C CYS A 146 -0.92 9.61 9.50
N GLU A 147 -0.77 8.40 8.96
CA GLU A 147 -1.87 7.57 8.45
C GLU A 147 -2.35 6.51 9.44
N MET A 148 -1.70 6.41 10.60
CA MET A 148 -2.07 5.49 11.68
C MET A 148 -3.03 6.17 12.67
N PRO A 149 -3.68 5.40 13.58
CA PRO A 149 -4.37 5.98 14.73
C PRO A 149 -3.45 6.93 15.51
N LYS A 150 -3.98 8.06 15.97
CA LYS A 150 -3.22 9.16 16.58
C LYS A 150 -2.33 8.70 17.74
N GLU A 151 -2.80 7.73 18.51
CA GLU A 151 -2.10 7.17 19.68
C GLU A 151 -0.79 6.47 19.29
N LYS A 152 -0.65 6.04 18.04
CA LYS A 152 0.53 5.35 17.52
C LYS A 152 1.48 6.26 16.73
N CYS A 153 1.09 7.50 16.42
CA CYS A 153 1.88 8.38 15.57
C CYS A 153 3.17 8.84 16.25
N GLN A 154 3.06 9.35 17.48
CA GLN A 154 4.20 9.90 18.25
C GLN A 154 5.07 10.87 17.41
N PRO A 155 4.51 11.94 16.83
CA PRO A 155 5.17 12.70 15.76
C PRO A 155 6.51 13.34 16.17
N THR A 156 6.75 13.58 17.46
CA THR A 156 8.00 14.18 17.98
C THR A 156 9.04 13.15 18.46
N THR A 157 8.66 11.87 18.61
CA THR A 157 9.52 10.81 19.18
C THR A 157 9.55 9.55 18.32
N ASN A 158 8.94 9.58 17.14
CA ASN A 158 8.90 8.43 16.23
C ASN A 158 10.32 8.10 15.73
N PRO A 159 10.71 6.81 15.66
CA PRO A 159 12.04 6.41 15.17
C PRO A 159 12.24 6.58 13.66
N LYS A 160 11.23 7.04 12.92
CA LYS A 160 11.31 7.39 11.50
C LYS A 160 12.44 8.40 11.27
N ALA A 161 13.27 8.15 10.25
CA ALA A 161 14.54 8.85 10.04
C ALA A 161 14.35 10.37 9.95
N GLU A 162 13.30 10.80 9.28
CA GLU A 162 12.98 12.20 9.03
C GLU A 162 12.63 12.93 10.35
N VAL A 163 11.91 12.26 11.24
CA VAL A 163 11.59 12.77 12.60
C VAL A 163 12.85 12.80 13.47
N ALA A 164 13.63 11.72 13.46
CA ALA A 164 14.85 11.61 14.26
C ALA A 164 15.93 12.61 13.83
N ASN A 165 16.10 12.82 12.52
CA ASN A 165 17.08 13.74 11.95
C ASN A 165 16.69 15.21 12.16
N PHE A 166 15.39 15.51 12.24
CA PHE A 166 14.93 16.86 12.56
C PHE A 166 15.26 17.25 14.00
N GLY A 167 15.34 16.27 14.90
CA GLY A 167 15.78 16.46 16.27
C GLY A 167 14.66 16.91 17.21
N TRP A 168 15.06 17.52 18.33
CA TRP A 168 14.16 17.89 19.41
C TRP A 168 13.12 18.91 18.92
N SER A 169 11.86 18.51 18.93
CA SER A 169 10.78 19.31 18.35
C SER A 169 9.52 19.33 19.21
N LYS A 170 8.70 20.35 18.97
CA LYS A 170 7.38 20.54 19.58
C LYS A 170 6.32 20.74 18.51
N ILE A 171 5.09 20.34 18.81
CA ILE A 171 3.94 20.50 17.91
C ILE A 171 3.52 21.97 17.89
N ALA A 172 3.61 22.60 16.71
CA ALA A 172 3.12 23.96 16.46
C ALA A 172 1.74 23.98 15.80
N GLY A 173 1.33 22.89 15.14
CA GLY A 173 0.01 22.76 14.53
C GLY A 173 -0.39 21.31 14.27
N GLU A 174 -1.69 21.07 14.23
CA GLU A 174 -2.29 19.75 13.98
C GLU A 174 -3.59 19.91 13.19
N TRP A 175 -3.75 19.14 12.12
CA TRP A 175 -4.96 19.15 11.28
C TRP A 175 -5.34 17.74 10.85
N GLU A 176 -6.63 17.44 10.82
CA GLU A 176 -7.14 16.22 10.19
C GLU A 176 -7.51 16.51 8.73
N VAL A 177 -6.91 15.77 7.81
CA VAL A 177 -7.09 15.94 6.37
C VAL A 177 -7.30 14.58 5.72
N PHE A 178 -8.51 14.36 5.23
CA PHE A 178 -8.85 13.17 4.43
C PHE A 178 -8.46 11.84 5.13
N GLY A 179 -8.71 11.74 6.44
CA GLY A 179 -8.41 10.55 7.25
C GLY A 179 -6.95 10.38 7.65
N ALA A 180 -6.07 11.33 7.33
CA ALA A 180 -4.72 11.42 7.88
C ALA A 180 -4.61 12.60 8.85
N THR A 181 -3.68 12.53 9.81
CA THR A 181 -3.36 13.66 10.69
C THR A 181 -2.06 14.29 10.24
N VAL A 182 -2.08 15.59 9.95
CA VAL A 182 -0.92 16.39 9.57
C VAL A 182 -0.47 17.19 10.79
N TYR A 183 0.78 17.02 11.18
CA TYR A 183 1.42 17.80 12.25
C TYR A 183 2.44 18.75 11.65
N LYS A 184 2.49 19.98 12.18
CA LYS A 184 3.60 20.91 11.96
C LYS A 184 4.47 20.93 13.21
N LEU A 185 5.73 20.57 13.05
CA LEU A 185 6.73 20.56 14.12
C LEU A 185 7.73 21.69 13.90
N VAL A 186 8.19 22.26 15.00
CA VAL A 186 9.28 23.25 15.04
C VAL A 186 10.30 22.82 16.09
N HIS A 187 11.54 23.31 15.98
CA HIS A 187 12.57 23.04 16.98
C HIS A 187 12.13 23.48 18.38
N SER A 188 12.45 22.67 19.39
CA SER A 188 12.30 23.03 20.79
C SER A 188 13.46 23.94 21.20
N ASP A 189 13.15 24.96 22.00
CA ASP A 189 14.13 25.88 22.59
C ASP A 189 14.92 25.22 23.74
#